data_AF-A0A1C6QWC0-F1
#
_entry.id   AF-A0A1C6QWC0-F1
#
_cell.length_a   1.000
_cell.length_b   1.000
_cell.length_c   1.000
_cell.angle_alpha   90.00
_cell.angle_beta   90.00
_cell.angle_gamma   90.00
#
_symmetry.space_group_name_H-M   'P 1'
#
loop_
_entity.id
_entity.type
_entity.pdbx_description
1 polymer ?
#
loop_
_entity_poly.entity_id
_entity_poly.type
_entity_poly.pdbx_seq_one_letter_code
_entity_poly.pdbx_strand_id
1 'polypeptide(L)' 'MSATSPAAPAPAAVQPVIVTPDLDRLQAFYSGLVGAEEFTRVPEEGPAFFVGLRIGGSELGIVVDQNLKCSPG' A
#
# COMPACT_ATOMS: atom_id res chain seq x y z
N MET A 1 -24.84 -7.14 32.31
CA MET A 1 -23.77 -7.26 31.29
C MET A 1 -23.70 -5.91 30.59
N SER A 2 -22.68 -5.10 30.84
CA SER A 2 -22.52 -3.83 30.13
C SER A 2 -22.05 -4.13 28.71
N ALA A 3 -22.87 -3.80 27.71
CA ALA A 3 -22.45 -3.81 26.33
C ALA A 3 -21.47 -2.64 26.13
N THR A 4 -20.26 -2.94 25.67
CA THR A 4 -19.35 -1.91 25.17
C THR A 4 -19.98 -1.33 23.90
N SER A 5 -20.20 -0.02 23.85
CA SER A 5 -20.67 0.63 22.63
C SER A 5 -19.64 0.42 21.52
N PRO A 6 -20.07 0.20 20.26
CA PRO A 6 -19.12 0.13 19.15
C PRO A 6 -18.30 1.41 19.08
N ALA A 7 -17.01 1.29 18.86
CA ALA A 7 -16.14 2.43 18.62
C ALA A 7 -16.73 3.27 17.48
N ALA A 8 -16.72 4.60 17.65
CA ALA A 8 -17.15 5.51 16.59
C ALA A 8 -16.39 5.19 15.29
N PRO A 9 -17.04 5.30 14.11
CA PRO A 9 -16.35 5.05 12.84
C PRO A 9 -15.14 5.98 12.73
N ALA A 10 -14.01 5.44 12.29
CA ALA A 10 -12.83 6.25 12.02
C ALA A 10 -13.18 7.37 11.01
N PRO A 11 -12.56 8.55 11.11
CA PRO A 11 -12.75 9.61 10.13
C PRO A 11 -12.50 9.10 8.72
N ALA A 12 -13.32 9.53 7.75
CA ALA A 12 -13.09 9.18 6.35
C ALA A 12 -11.73 9.74 5.90
N ALA A 13 -10.89 8.87 5.33
CA ALA A 13 -9.59 9.22 4.79
C ALA A 13 -9.49 8.74 3.34
N VAL A 14 -8.80 9.52 2.51
CA VAL A 14 -8.44 9.11 1.15
C VAL A 14 -7.08 8.43 1.22
N GLN A 15 -7.00 7.19 0.75
CA GLN A 15 -5.74 6.47 0.59
C GLN A 15 -5.35 6.46 -0.90
N PRO A 16 -4.20 7.02 -1.29
CA PRO A 16 -3.69 6.88 -2.65
C PRO A 16 -3.29 5.44 -2.93
N VAL A 17 -3.57 4.97 -4.15
CA VAL A 17 -3.17 3.65 -4.64
C VAL A 17 -2.50 3.80 -5.99
N ILE A 18 -1.31 3.21 -6.14
CA ILE A 18 -0.58 3.12 -7.41
C ILE A 18 -0.75 1.71 -7.96
N VAL A 19 -1.07 1.57 -9.25
CA VAL A 19 -1.05 0.29 -9.95
C VAL A 19 0.20 0.23 -10.82
N THR A 20 0.98 -0.84 -10.72
CA THR A 20 2.27 -0.97 -11.42
C THR A 20 2.58 -2.43 -11.78
N PRO A 21 3.33 -2.70 -12.87
CA PRO A 21 3.96 -4.00 -13.06
C PRO A 21 5.27 -4.14 -12.24
N ASP A 22 5.87 -3.03 -11.81
CA ASP A 22 7.25 -2.99 -11.29
C ASP A 22 7.30 -2.73 -9.78
N LEU A 23 6.80 -3.68 -9.00
CA LEU A 23 6.71 -3.55 -7.54
C LEU A 23 8.07 -3.25 -6.88
N ASP A 24 9.10 -4.03 -7.21
CA ASP A 24 10.42 -3.94 -6.57
C ASP A 24 11.05 -2.56 -6.79
N ARG A 25 10.84 -1.97 -7.96
CA ARG A 25 11.32 -0.63 -8.29
C ARG A 25 10.66 0.44 -7.40
N LEU A 26 9.34 0.36 -7.23
CA LEU A 26 8.61 1.34 -6.41
C LEU A 26 8.94 1.20 -4.93
N GLN A 27 9.04 -0.03 -4.42
CA GLN A 27 9.47 -0.26 -3.03
C GLN A 27 10.86 0.32 -2.79
N ALA A 28 11.84 -0.03 -3.63
CA ALA A 28 13.20 0.51 -3.50
C ALA A 28 13.22 2.05 -3.57
N PHE A 29 12.42 2.65 -4.45
CA PHE A 29 12.31 4.09 -4.57
C PHE A 29 11.75 4.75 -3.31
N TYR A 30 10.59 4.31 -2.83
CA TYR A 30 9.93 4.95 -1.67
C TYR A 30 10.65 4.64 -0.36
N SER A 31 11.18 3.43 -0.18
CA SER A 31 12.02 3.11 0.97
C SER A 31 13.33 3.91 0.95
N GLY A 32 13.97 4.07 -0.22
CA GLY A 32 15.22 4.83 -0.34
C GLY A 32 15.07 6.34 -0.25
N LEU A 33 14.02 6.92 -0.84
CA LEU A 33 13.83 8.37 -0.91
C LEU A 33 13.24 8.95 0.38
N VAL A 34 12.26 8.27 0.97
CA VAL A 34 11.47 8.79 2.11
C VAL A 34 11.42 7.86 3.32
N GLY A 35 12.17 6.75 3.31
CA GLY A 35 12.16 5.79 4.40
C GLY A 35 10.83 5.05 4.54
N ALA A 36 10.13 4.80 3.44
CA ALA A 36 8.87 4.06 3.47
C ALA A 36 9.05 2.63 3.99
N GLU A 37 8.16 2.22 4.89
CA GLU A 37 8.15 0.88 5.50
C GLU A 37 6.91 0.10 5.05
N GLU A 38 7.09 -1.17 4.69
CA GLU A 38 5.96 -2.08 4.48
C GLU A 38 5.23 -2.32 5.80
N PHE A 39 3.92 -2.10 5.82
CA PHE A 39 3.08 -2.42 6.98
C PHE A 39 2.09 -3.55 6.71
N THR A 40 1.87 -3.89 5.43
CA THR A 40 0.99 -4.98 5.03
C THR A 40 1.30 -5.44 3.61
N ARG A 41 1.02 -6.72 3.34
CA ARG A 41 1.26 -7.37 2.07
C ARG A 41 0.25 -8.48 1.85
N VAL A 42 -0.23 -8.63 0.62
CA VAL A 42 -1.16 -9.68 0.25
C VAL A 42 -0.74 -10.31 -1.08
N PRO A 43 -0.57 -11.64 -1.15
CA PRO A 43 -0.40 -12.56 -0.02
C PRO A 43 0.85 -12.24 0.82
N GLU A 44 0.88 -12.69 2.09
CA GLU A 44 2.05 -12.47 2.97
C GLU A 44 3.33 -13.05 2.36
N GLU A 45 3.26 -14.24 1.74
CA GLU A 45 4.38 -14.90 1.05
C GLU A 45 4.08 -15.12 -0.44
N GLY A 46 5.13 -15.21 -1.26
CA GLY A 46 5.01 -15.40 -2.72
C GLY A 46 4.81 -14.09 -3.49
N PRO A 47 4.35 -14.11 -4.76
CA PRO A 47 4.14 -12.89 -5.54
C PRO A 47 3.06 -11.99 -4.92
N ALA A 48 3.40 -10.74 -4.60
CA ALA A 48 2.43 -9.80 -4.03
C ALA A 48 1.44 -9.32 -5.09
N PHE A 49 0.16 -9.29 -4.71
CA PHE A 49 -0.90 -8.55 -5.38
C PHE A 49 -1.01 -7.12 -4.84
N PHE A 50 -0.85 -6.95 -3.52
CA PHE A 50 -0.94 -5.65 -2.85
C PHE A 50 0.17 -5.49 -1.81
N VAL A 51 0.70 -4.28 -1.72
CA VAL A 51 1.65 -3.84 -0.67
C VAL A 51 1.18 -2.50 -0.13
N GLY A 52 1.13 -2.37 1.20
CA GLY A 52 0.90 -1.09 1.88
C GLY A 52 2.20 -0.54 2.45
N LEU A 53 2.52 0.71 2.11
CA LEU A 53 3.66 1.44 2.62
C LEU A 53 3.22 2.55 3.59
N ARG A 54 3.97 2.71 4.69
CA ARG A 54 3.85 3.83 5.62
C ARG A 54 4.89 4.89 5.27
N ILE A 55 4.45 6.13 5.09
CA ILE A 55 5.31 7.29 4.81
C ILE A 55 4.92 8.42 5.75
N GLY A 56 5.77 8.73 6.74
CA GLY A 56 5.54 9.86 7.67
C GLY A 56 4.18 9.83 8.39
N GLY A 57 3.59 8.65 8.59
CA GLY A 57 2.26 8.45 9.18
C GLY A 57 1.13 8.22 8.18
N SER A 58 1.31 8.59 6.91
CA SER A 58 0.35 8.35 5.82
C SER A 58 0.52 6.96 5.19
N GLU A 59 -0.56 6.45 4.60
CA GLU A 59 -0.58 5.15 3.93
C GLU A 59 -0.58 5.34 2.41
N LEU A 60 0.21 4.50 1.72
CA LEU A 60 0.25 4.40 0.27
C LEU A 60 0.03 2.94 -0.11
N GLY A 61 -0.98 2.66 -0.93
CA GLY A 61 -1.19 1.33 -1.50
C GLY A 61 -0.46 1.15 -2.83
N ILE A 62 0.07 -0.04 -3.06
CA ILE A 62 0.60 -0.47 -4.35
C ILE A 62 -0.11 -1.75 -4.76
N VAL A 63 -0.73 -1.75 -5.93
CA VAL A 63 -1.32 -2.93 -6.58
C VAL A 63 -0.42 -3.36 -7.72
N VAL A 64 -0.13 -4.66 -7.79
CA VAL A 64 0.66 -5.24 -8.87
C VAL A 64 -0.25 -5.74 -9.98
N ASP A 65 -0.12 -5.17 -11.17
CA ASP A 65 -0.81 -5.63 -12.38
C ASP A 65 0.15 -5.70 -13.56
N GLN A 66 0.45 -6.92 -13.98
CA GLN A 66 1.36 -7.24 -15.08
C GLN A 66 0.74 -7.00 -16.47
N ASN A 67 -0.57 -6.76 -16.56
CA ASN A 67 -1.23 -6.44 -17.81
C ASN A 67 -1.19 -4.94 -18.15
N LEU A 68 -0.60 -4.13 -17.26
CA LEU A 68 -0.41 -2.71 -17.52
C LEU A 68 0.56 -2.50 -18.67
N LYS A 69 0.05 -1.83 -19.71
CA LYS A 69 0.88 -1.34 -20.79
C LYS A 69 1.39 0.03 -20.40
N CYS A 70 2.61 0.10 -19.85
CA CYS A 70 3.33 1.36 -19.85
C CYS A 70 3.65 1.72 -21.31
N SER A 71 3.26 2.93 -21.73
CA SER A 71 3.76 3.47 -23.00
C SER A 71 5.28 3.48 -22.93
N PRO A 72 6.00 3.05 -23.98
CA PRO A 72 7.44 3.25 -24.02
C PRO A 72 7.72 4.75 -23.87
N GLY A 73 8.56 5.08 -22.88
CA GLY A 73 9.11 6.41 -22.66
C GLY A 73 10.35 6.65 -23.51
#